data_AF-A0AAV1X2L9-F1
#
_entry.id   AF-A0AAV1X2L9-F1
#
_cell.length_a   1.000
_cell.length_b   1.000
_cell.length_c   1.000
_cell.angle_alpha   90.00
_cell.angle_beta   90.00
_cell.angle_gamma   90.00
#
_symmetry.space_group_name_H-M   'P 1'
#
loop_
_entity.id
_entity.type
_entity.pdbx_description
1 polymer ?
#
loop_
_entity_poly.entity_id
_entity_poly.type
_entity_poly.pdbx_seq_one_letter_code
_entity_poly.pdbx_strand_id
1 'polypeptide(L)'
;MAKSELHNVGGSKISWGDPNVNLTTWSIHEQFLLNDWLYFGYDRHRFSVLEVNKSSYESCNEKEFIKNITGGAGRDVFQLLEAKPYYFISGGGPCWQNVKVAVNVVLHAAPAPQPASPNSASDYSHINQTFVVLILVFIWGILFN
;
A
#
# COMPACT_ATOMS: atom_id res chain seq x y z
N MET A 1 10.86 3.08 8.66
CA MET A 1 9.74 3.95 8.22
C MET A 1 8.65 3.03 7.71
N ALA A 2 7.40 3.22 8.11
CA ALA A 2 6.29 2.44 7.57
C ALA A 2 6.11 2.79 6.08
N LYS A 3 5.91 1.79 5.22
CA LYS A 3 5.65 1.99 3.79
C LYS A 3 4.29 2.70 3.61
N SER A 4 4.21 3.64 2.67
CA SER A 4 2.98 4.31 2.25
C SER A 4 2.79 4.08 0.74
N GLU A 5 1.55 3.87 0.32
CA GLU A 5 1.14 3.57 -1.05
C GLU A 5 0.09 4.56 -1.57
N LEU A 6 0.03 4.76 -2.89
CA LEU A 6 -0.98 5.58 -3.56
C LEU A 6 -1.93 4.68 -4.35
N HIS A 7 -3.18 4.60 -3.92
CA HIS A 7 -4.22 3.82 -4.59
C HIS A 7 -5.00 4.72 -5.56
N ASN A 8 -4.98 4.37 -6.85
CA ASN A 8 -5.87 5.01 -7.82
C ASN A 8 -7.28 4.46 -7.62
N VAL A 9 -8.23 5.30 -7.20
CA VAL A 9 -9.58 4.86 -6.87
C VAL A 9 -10.28 4.32 -8.11
N GLY A 10 -10.56 3.02 -8.11
CA GLY A 10 -11.11 2.29 -9.26
C GLY A 10 -10.07 1.66 -10.19
N GLY A 11 -8.79 1.65 -9.80
CA GLY A 11 -7.71 0.91 -10.47
C GLY A 11 -6.96 1.67 -11.58
N SER A 12 -7.47 2.82 -12.04
CA SER A 12 -6.78 3.67 -13.02
C SER A 12 -6.87 5.15 -12.65
N LYS A 13 -6.04 5.98 -13.28
CA LYS A 13 -5.93 7.42 -13.02
C LYS A 13 -7.19 8.21 -13.37
N ILE A 14 -8.13 7.64 -14.13
CA ILE A 14 -9.41 8.29 -14.44
C ILE A 14 -10.50 7.22 -14.37
N SER A 15 -10.91 6.88 -13.14
CA SER A 15 -11.90 5.82 -12.88
C SER A 15 -13.03 6.26 -11.97
N TRP A 16 -12.89 7.40 -11.27
CA TRP A 16 -13.96 7.93 -10.44
C TRP A 16 -15.09 8.47 -11.33
N GLY A 17 -16.21 7.75 -11.34
CA GLY A 17 -17.35 8.05 -12.22
C GLY A 17 -17.36 7.30 -13.55
N ASP A 18 -16.43 6.36 -13.77
CA ASP A 18 -16.47 5.47 -14.95
C ASP A 18 -17.57 4.40 -14.74
N PRO A 19 -18.58 4.31 -15.64
CA PRO A 19 -19.66 3.34 -15.51
C PRO A 19 -19.21 1.88 -15.63
N ASN A 20 -18.01 1.61 -16.16
CA ASN A 20 -17.47 0.26 -16.29
C ASN A 20 -16.67 -0.21 -15.07
N VAL A 21 -16.46 0.69 -14.09
CA VAL A 21 -15.66 0.41 -12.90
C VAL A 21 -16.58 0.14 -11.71
N ASN A 22 -16.45 -1.06 -11.13
CA ASN A 22 -17.14 -1.39 -9.89
C ASN A 22 -16.25 -1.05 -8.68
N LEU A 23 -16.50 0.11 -8.08
CA LEU A 23 -15.71 0.62 -6.95
C LEU A 23 -15.77 -0.26 -5.71
N THR A 24 -16.89 -0.92 -5.45
CA THR A 24 -17.02 -1.88 -4.34
C THR A 24 -16.13 -3.10 -4.57
N THR A 25 -16.13 -3.64 -5.78
CA THR A 25 -15.27 -4.78 -6.14
C THR A 25 -13.80 -4.38 -6.09
N TRP A 26 -13.47 -3.19 -6.57
CA TRP A 26 -12.11 -2.67 -6.47
C TRP A 26 -11.67 -2.58 -5.00
N SER A 27 -12.45 -1.95 -4.13
CA SER A 27 -12.00 -1.69 -2.75
C SER A 27 -11.84 -2.96 -1.90
N ILE A 28 -12.58 -4.05 -2.19
CA ILE A 28 -12.40 -5.33 -1.47
C ILE A 28 -11.13 -6.09 -1.90
N HIS A 29 -10.56 -5.78 -3.07
CA HIS A 29 -9.31 -6.40 -3.55
C HIS A 29 -8.07 -5.57 -3.19
N GLU A 30 -8.26 -4.40 -2.62
CA GLU A 30 -7.19 -3.52 -2.15
C GLU A 30 -6.94 -3.72 -0.65
N GLN A 31 -5.70 -3.48 -0.23
CA GLN A 31 -5.34 -3.39 1.18
C GLN A 31 -4.94 -1.96 1.50
N PHE A 32 -5.70 -1.31 2.39
CA PHE A 32 -5.45 0.07 2.79
C PHE A 32 -4.80 0.11 4.17
N LEU A 33 -3.62 0.70 4.25
CA LEU A 33 -2.86 0.87 5.49
C LEU A 33 -2.89 2.34 5.94
N LEU A 34 -2.65 2.54 7.23
CA LEU A 34 -2.45 3.87 7.80
C LEU A 34 -1.39 4.65 7.00
N ASN A 35 -1.62 5.93 6.72
CA ASN A 35 -0.78 6.81 5.90
C ASN A 35 -0.74 6.51 4.40
N ASP A 36 -1.52 5.54 3.89
CA ASP A 36 -1.72 5.42 2.45
C ASP A 36 -2.53 6.60 1.90
N TRP A 37 -2.49 6.76 0.59
CA TRP A 37 -3.14 7.84 -0.14
C TRP A 37 -4.15 7.28 -1.12
N LEU A 38 -5.29 7.95 -1.22
CA LEU A 38 -6.26 7.74 -2.28
C LEU A 38 -6.10 8.83 -3.33
N TYR A 39 -6.06 8.43 -4.61
CA TYR A 39 -6.09 9.33 -5.76
C TYR A 39 -7.43 9.23 -6.47
N PHE A 40 -8.15 10.36 -6.53
CA PHE A 40 -9.42 10.48 -7.23
C PHE A 40 -9.22 11.25 -8.53
N GLY A 41 -9.21 10.54 -9.65
CA GLY A 41 -9.18 11.14 -10.98
C GLY A 41 -10.51 11.00 -11.71
N TYR A 42 -11.05 12.13 -12.20
CA TYR A 42 -12.38 12.23 -12.76
C TYR A 42 -12.58 13.46 -13.66
N ASP A 43 -13.69 13.48 -14.41
CA ASP A 43 -14.14 14.68 -15.11
C ASP A 43 -14.68 15.71 -14.12
N ARG A 44 -13.91 16.78 -13.91
CA ARG A 44 -14.20 17.86 -12.95
C ARG A 44 -15.54 18.55 -13.14
N HIS A 45 -16.14 18.45 -14.32
CA HIS A 45 -17.44 19.09 -14.61
C HIS A 45 -18.62 18.19 -14.24
N ARG A 46 -18.36 16.92 -13.92
CA ARG A 46 -19.40 15.90 -13.70
C ARG A 46 -19.40 15.31 -12.30
N PHE A 47 -18.23 15.19 -11.70
CA PHE A 47 -18.06 14.52 -10.42
C PHE A 47 -17.34 15.41 -9.42
N SER A 48 -17.43 15.02 -8.16
CA SER A 48 -16.74 15.64 -7.04
C SER A 48 -16.38 14.54 -6.03
N VAL A 49 -15.70 14.90 -4.95
CA VAL A 49 -15.29 13.95 -3.90
C VAL A 49 -15.60 14.54 -2.54
N LEU A 50 -16.47 13.86 -1.80
CA LEU A 50 -16.87 14.21 -0.44
C LEU A 50 -16.57 13.02 0.48
N GLU A 51 -15.88 13.27 1.59
CA GLU A 51 -15.83 12.32 2.72
C GLU A 51 -17.10 12.49 3.55
N VAL A 52 -17.76 11.37 3.86
CA VAL A 52 -19.03 11.35 4.59
C VAL A 52 -19.02 10.27 5.68
N ASN A 53 -20.02 10.32 6.56
CA ASN A 53 -20.26 9.21 7.50
C ASN A 53 -21.00 8.05 6.80
N LYS A 54 -21.11 6.91 7.49
CA LYS A 54 -21.76 5.70 6.95
C LYS A 54 -23.23 5.93 6.54
N SER A 55 -24.01 6.64 7.35
CA SER A 55 -25.42 6.92 7.05
C SER A 55 -25.57 7.77 5.78
N SER A 56 -24.76 8.82 5.66
CA SER A 56 -24.71 9.68 4.48
C SER A 56 -24.22 8.93 3.23
N TYR A 57 -23.33 7.96 3.38
CA TYR A 57 -22.91 7.07 2.28
C TYR A 57 -24.03 6.14 1.80
N GLU A 58 -24.79 5.56 2.73
CA GLU A 58 -25.91 4.66 2.41
C GLU A 58 -27.06 5.43 1.75
N SER A 59 -27.40 6.60 2.30
CA SER A 59 -28.48 7.47 1.82
C SER A 59 -28.07 8.46 0.72
N CYS A 60 -26.80 8.47 0.31
CA CYS A 60 -26.25 9.47 -0.61
C CYS A 60 -26.55 10.92 -0.19
N ASN A 61 -26.42 11.22 1.10
CA ASN A 61 -26.59 12.58 1.63
C ASN A 61 -25.30 13.40 1.43
N GLU A 62 -25.36 14.31 0.48
CA GLU A 62 -24.24 15.19 0.12
C GLU A 62 -24.14 16.45 0.97
N LYS A 63 -25.15 16.77 1.79
CA LYS A 63 -25.20 18.02 2.58
C LYS A 63 -24.40 17.91 3.88
N GLU A 64 -24.33 16.72 4.46
CA GLU A 64 -23.65 16.44 5.72
C GLU A 64 -22.32 15.74 5.49
N PHE A 65 -21.46 16.38 4.70
CA PHE A 65 -20.09 15.89 4.49
C PHE A 65 -19.18 16.26 5.66
N ILE A 66 -18.26 15.35 5.96
CA ILE A 66 -17.18 15.58 6.93
C ILE A 66 -16.14 16.50 6.31
N LYS A 67 -15.76 16.21 5.05
CA LYS A 67 -14.78 16.99 4.31
C LYS A 67 -15.09 17.02 2.82
N ASN A 68 -15.02 18.22 2.23
CA ASN A 68 -14.98 18.36 0.79
C ASN A 68 -13.52 18.24 0.31
N ILE A 69 -13.25 17.23 -0.49
CA ILE A 69 -11.91 16.91 -1.01
C ILE A 69 -11.69 17.55 -2.39
N THR A 70 -12.77 17.92 -3.06
CA THR A 70 -12.78 18.50 -4.41
C THR A 70 -11.96 19.78 -4.49
N GLY A 71 -10.80 19.72 -5.15
CA GLY A 71 -9.94 20.88 -5.41
C GLY A 71 -10.21 21.57 -6.75
N GLY A 72 -11.10 21.01 -7.58
CA GLY A 72 -11.54 21.57 -8.86
C GLY A 72 -10.71 21.16 -10.08
N ALA A 73 -9.57 20.50 -9.90
CA ALA A 73 -8.73 20.01 -11.00
C ALA A 73 -9.13 18.62 -11.54
N GLY A 74 -10.05 17.92 -10.88
CA GLY A 74 -10.45 16.55 -11.20
C GLY A 74 -9.39 15.50 -10.86
N ARG A 75 -8.47 15.83 -9.95
CA ARG A 75 -7.26 15.05 -9.62
C ARG A 75 -6.90 15.27 -8.15
N ASP A 76 -7.79 14.84 -7.25
CA ASP A 76 -7.67 15.12 -5.83
C ASP A 76 -7.05 13.94 -5.08
N VAL A 77 -6.39 14.24 -3.95
CA VAL A 77 -5.75 13.23 -3.10
C VAL A 77 -6.24 13.32 -1.67
N PHE A 78 -6.32 12.18 -1.00
CA PHE A 78 -6.68 12.09 0.41
C PHE A 78 -5.78 11.11 1.15
N GLN A 79 -5.20 11.54 2.27
CA GLN A 79 -4.37 10.69 3.12
C GLN A 79 -5.20 9.99 4.19
N LEU A 80 -4.98 8.69 4.36
CA LEU A 80 -5.67 7.83 5.32
C LEU A 80 -4.96 7.89 6.68
N LEU A 81 -5.30 8.87 7.51
CA LEU A 81 -4.59 9.17 8.75
C LEU A 81 -5.08 8.40 9.99
N GLU A 82 -6.15 7.63 9.88
CA GLU A 82 -6.70 6.84 10.98
C GLU A 82 -7.02 5.40 10.51
N ALA A 83 -6.82 4.41 11.39
CA ALA A 83 -7.22 3.04 11.12
C ALA A 83 -8.73 2.86 11.38
N LYS A 84 -9.54 3.29 10.41
CA LYS A 84 -11.00 3.24 10.47
C LYS A 84 -11.62 3.03 9.08
N PRO A 85 -12.92 2.72 9.01
CA PRO A 85 -13.67 2.87 7.77
C PRO A 85 -13.78 4.34 7.34
N TYR A 86 -13.48 4.61 6.08
CA TYR A 86 -13.77 5.86 5.38
C TYR A 86 -14.82 5.62 4.30
N TYR A 87 -15.65 6.63 4.07
CA TYR A 87 -16.71 6.58 3.06
C TYR A 87 -16.61 7.83 2.19
N PHE A 88 -16.59 7.63 0.87
CA PHE A 88 -16.51 8.69 -0.10
C PHE A 88 -17.67 8.60 -1.09
N ILE A 89 -18.26 9.73 -1.43
CA ILE A 89 -19.34 9.84 -2.43
C ILE A 89 -19.03 10.98 -3.41
N SER A 90 -19.55 10.87 -4.63
CA SER A 90 -19.63 12.02 -5.53
C SER A 90 -20.87 12.84 -5.22
N GLY A 91 -20.70 14.16 -5.14
CA GLY A 91 -21.82 15.10 -5.07
C GLY A 91 -22.47 15.34 -6.44
N GLY A 92 -23.61 16.02 -6.45
CA GLY A 92 -24.40 16.43 -7.61
C GLY A 92 -25.39 15.39 -8.15
N GLY A 93 -25.67 14.30 -7.41
CA GLY A 93 -26.55 13.21 -7.84
C GLY A 93 -25.89 11.87 -8.26
N PRO A 94 -24.66 11.83 -8.84
CA PRO A 94 -24.01 10.59 -9.25
C PRO A 94 -23.75 9.54 -8.15
N CYS A 95 -23.85 9.89 -6.86
CA CYS A 95 -23.77 8.89 -5.78
C CYS A 95 -24.75 7.73 -5.97
N TRP A 96 -25.97 8.02 -6.44
CA TRP A 96 -27.00 6.99 -6.73
C TRP A 96 -26.66 6.13 -7.95
N GLN A 97 -25.72 6.58 -8.79
CA GLN A 97 -25.17 5.83 -9.92
C GLN A 97 -23.92 5.03 -9.53
N ASN A 98 -23.77 4.71 -8.24
CA ASN A 98 -22.64 3.96 -7.67
C ASN A 98 -21.28 4.68 -7.75
N VAL A 99 -21.26 6.00 -7.91
CA VAL A 99 -20.02 6.79 -7.77
C VAL A 99 -19.77 7.07 -6.28
N LYS A 100 -19.48 5.99 -5.56
CA LYS A 100 -19.18 5.97 -4.13
C LYS A 100 -18.28 4.78 -3.78
N VAL A 101 -17.46 4.93 -2.75
CA VAL A 101 -16.57 3.85 -2.29
C VAL A 101 -16.43 3.85 -0.77
N ALA A 102 -16.39 2.66 -0.19
CA ALA A 102 -16.03 2.43 1.20
C ALA A 102 -14.62 1.82 1.26
N VAL A 103 -13.78 2.36 2.13
CA VAL A 103 -12.37 1.99 2.30
C VAL A 103 -12.15 1.65 3.77
N ASN A 104 -11.63 0.45 4.05
CA ASN A 104 -11.36 0.01 5.42
C ASN A 104 -9.85 0.03 5.69
N VAL A 105 -9.41 0.95 6.54
CA VAL A 105 -7.99 1.18 6.82
C VAL A 105 -7.56 0.42 8.07
N VAL A 106 -6.44 -0.29 7.98
CA VAL A 106 -5.84 -1.02 9.10
C VAL A 106 -4.45 -0.49 9.43
N LEU A 107 -3.99 -0.75 10.65
CA LEU A 107 -2.61 -0.45 11.04
C LEU A 107 -1.64 -1.35 10.28
N HIS A 108 -0.40 -0.87 10.07
CA HIS A 108 0.67 -1.74 9.63
C HIS A 108 0.87 -2.88 10.61
N ALA A 109 0.97 -4.10 10.09
CA ALA A 109 1.43 -5.22 10.90
C ALA A 109 2.86 -4.94 11.40
N ALA A 110 3.15 -5.33 12.64
CA ALA A 110 4.52 -5.29 13.13
C ALA A 110 5.41 -6.15 12.21
N PRO A 111 6.65 -5.70 11.91
CA PRO A 111 7.62 -6.57 11.24
C PRO A 111 7.73 -7.89 12.02
N ALA A 112 7.77 -9.01 11.30
CA ALA A 112 8.05 -10.30 11.94
C ALA A 112 9.34 -10.20 12.75
N PRO A 113 9.43 -10.85 13.94
CA PRO A 113 10.67 -10.91 14.69
C PRO A 113 11.77 -11.42 13.77
N GLN A 114 12.90 -10.69 13.68
CA GLN A 114 14.05 -11.22 12.96
C GLN A 114 14.45 -12.55 13.60
N PRO A 115 14.77 -13.59 12.81
CA PRO A 115 15.32 -14.82 13.38
C PRO A 115 16.55 -14.45 14.21
N ALA A 116 16.58 -14.91 15.46
CA ALA A 116 17.71 -14.68 16.34
C ALA A 116 18.98 -15.20 15.65
N SER A 117 19.94 -14.31 15.42
CA SER A 117 21.28 -14.70 14.97
C SER A 117 21.81 -15.75 15.96
N PRO A 118 22.32 -16.91 15.51
CA PRO A 118 22.94 -17.84 16.42
C PRO A 118 24.16 -17.15 17.04
N ASN A 119 24.07 -16.88 18.35
CA ASN A 119 25.21 -16.46 19.16
C ASN A 119 26.30 -17.52 19.00
N SER A 120 27.30 -17.24 18.17
CA SER A 120 28.53 -18.04 18.11
C SER A 120 29.38 -17.68 19.33
N ALA A 121 28.98 -18.18 20.49
CA ALA A 121 29.88 -18.37 21.62
C ALA A 121 30.40 -19.80 21.53
N SER A 122 31.53 -20.00 20.85
CA SER A 122 32.36 -21.20 20.96
C SER A 122 33.75 -20.88 20.43
N ASP A 123 34.60 -20.51 21.39
CA ASP A 123 36.00 -20.89 21.54
C ASP A 123 36.98 -20.74 20.37
N TYR A 124 37.90 -19.80 20.58
CA TYR A 124 39.28 -19.83 20.11
C TYR A 124 39.90 -21.22 20.31
N SER A 125 39.96 -22.03 19.25
CA SER A 125 40.92 -23.14 19.15
C SER A 125 41.17 -23.57 17.69
N HIS A 126 41.56 -22.62 16.83
CA HIS A 126 42.25 -22.95 15.57
C HIS A 126 43.72 -22.54 15.67
N ILE A 127 44.45 -23.25 16.51
CA ILE A 127 45.90 -23.39 16.39
C ILE A 127 46.13 -24.49 15.35
N ASN A 128 46.84 -24.16 14.26
CA ASN A 128 47.47 -25.07 13.28
C ASN A 128 46.57 -25.88 12.31
N GLN A 129 46.02 -25.26 11.27
CA GLN A 129 45.62 -26.00 10.05
C GLN A 129 46.00 -25.37 8.70
N THR A 130 46.76 -24.27 8.66
CA THR A 130 47.18 -23.66 7.37
C THR A 130 48.52 -24.17 6.81
N PHE A 131 49.16 -25.18 7.41
CA PHE A 131 50.49 -25.67 6.97
C PHE A 131 50.54 -27.03 6.25
N VAL A 132 49.42 -27.70 6.00
CA VAL A 132 49.44 -29.08 5.46
C VAL A 132 49.08 -29.19 3.96
N VAL A 133 48.60 -28.13 3.31
CA VAL A 133 48.05 -28.25 1.93
C VAL A 133 49.01 -27.77 0.82
N LEU A 134 50.19 -27.22 1.13
CA LEU A 134 51.12 -26.68 0.12
C LEU A 134 52.34 -27.55 -0.22
N ILE A 135 52.47 -28.77 0.32
CA ILE A 135 53.60 -29.67 0.02
C ILE A 135 53.31 -30.67 -1.12
N LEU A 136 52.05 -30.88 -1.53
CA LEU A 136 51.73 -31.85 -2.59
C LEU A 136 51.73 -31.29 -4.02
N VAL A 137 51.81 -29.97 -4.20
CA VAL A 137 51.89 -29.35 -5.54
C VAL A 137 53.34 -29.28 -6.06
N PHE A 138 54.34 -29.37 -5.18
CA PHE A 138 55.76 -29.31 -5.57
C PHE A 138 56.41 -30.66 -5.89
N ILE A 139 55.75 -31.80 -5.64
CA ILE A 139 56.28 -33.13 -5.97
C ILE A 139 55.87 -33.58 -7.40
N TRP A 140 54.77 -33.05 -7.95
CA TRP A 140 54.34 -33.35 -9.33
C TRP A 140 54.96 -32.45 -10.41
N GLY A 141 55.55 -31.30 -10.03
CA GLY A 141 56.20 -30.37 -10.97
C GLY A 141 57.66 -30.69 -11.31
N ILE A 142 58.31 -31.60 -10.57
CA ILE A 142 59.74 -31.94 -10.76
C ILE A 142 59.91 -33.32 -11.46
N LEU A 143 58.82 -34.06 -11.68
CA LEU A 143 58.85 -35.37 -12.37
C LEU A 143 58.38 -35.33 -13.84
N PHE A 144 58.02 -34.15 -14.39
CA PHE A 144 57.60 -34.01 -15.79
C PHE A 144 58.15 -32.75 -16.50
N ASN A 145 59.35 -32.29 -16.16
CA ASN A 145 60.18 -31.49 -17.07
C ASN A 145 61.67 -31.55 -16.73
#